data_AF-A0A958QG89-F1
#
_entry.id   AF-A0A958QG89-F1
#
_cell.length_a   1.000
_cell.length_b   1.000
_cell.length_c   1.000
_cell.angle_alpha   90.00
_cell.angle_beta   90.00
_cell.angle_gamma   90.00
#
_symmetry.space_group_name_H-M   'P 1'
#
loop_
_entity.id
_entity.type
_entity.pdbx_description
1 polymer ?
#
loop_
_entity_poly.entity_id
_entity_poly.type
_entity_poly.pdbx_seq_one_letter_code
_entity_poly.pdbx_strand_id
1 'polypeptide(L)'
;MSKDDLEQPPSGEGMIRFIPTIQYYIRSYGNSAEGNDKKGFETFKMYEAHEKTRRLQTELSWLKSGRVDINVCDNVIGKKRAQKWQSYEHWASLALMWLMKKV
;
A
#
# COMPACT_ATOMS: atom_id res chain seq x y z
N MET A 1 38.30 -23.52 2.06
CA MET A 1 38.00 -22.63 0.92
C MET A 1 37.12 -23.46 -0.01
N SER A 2 35.88 -23.15 -0.37
CA SER A 2 34.97 -21.99 -0.21
C SER A 2 33.56 -22.59 -0.12
N LYS A 3 32.60 -22.13 0.71
CA LYS A 3 31.74 -20.95 0.54
C LYS A 3 31.30 -20.70 -0.90
N ASP A 4 30.58 -21.64 -1.49
CA ASP A 4 29.88 -21.41 -2.75
C ASP A 4 28.39 -21.68 -2.58
N ASP A 5 27.64 -20.60 -2.83
CA ASP A 5 26.30 -20.53 -3.40
C ASP A 5 25.11 -20.92 -2.52
N LEU A 6 24.90 -20.13 -1.46
CA LEU A 6 23.53 -19.71 -1.12
C LEU A 6 23.06 -18.78 -2.25
N GLU A 7 22.40 -19.32 -3.26
CA GLU A 7 21.63 -18.55 -4.23
C GLU A 7 20.64 -17.66 -3.46
N GLN A 8 20.99 -16.38 -3.31
CA GLN A 8 20.00 -15.37 -2.98
C GLN A 8 19.01 -15.33 -4.15
N PRO A 9 17.70 -15.50 -3.92
CA PRO A 9 16.73 -15.42 -5.00
C PRO A 9 16.89 -14.05 -5.71
N PRO A 10 16.75 -13.99 -7.04
CA PRO A 10 16.86 -12.75 -7.77
C PRO A 10 15.84 -11.78 -7.19
N SER A 11 16.36 -10.71 -6.59
CA SER A 11 15.58 -9.61 -6.03
C SER A 11 14.82 -8.93 -7.17
N GLY A 12 13.60 -9.40 -7.47
CA GLY A 12 12.69 -8.74 -8.42
C GLY A 12 11.77 -9.60 -9.28
N GLU A 13 11.88 -10.94 -9.27
CA GLU A 13 10.92 -11.79 -10.00
C GLU A 13 9.60 -11.94 -9.22
N GLY A 14 8.47 -11.60 -9.85
CA GLY A 14 7.14 -11.74 -9.26
C GLY A 14 6.65 -10.56 -8.42
N MET A 15 7.42 -9.47 -8.31
CA MET A 15 6.99 -8.24 -7.63
C MET A 15 5.98 -7.45 -8.48
N ILE A 16 4.96 -6.93 -7.83
CA ILE A 16 3.92 -6.10 -8.43
C ILE A 16 4.49 -4.71 -8.66
N ARG A 17 4.46 -4.27 -9.92
CA ARG A 17 5.02 -2.98 -10.35
C ARG A 17 3.96 -1.90 -10.62
N PHE A 18 2.69 -2.21 -10.36
CA PHE A 18 1.60 -1.28 -10.63
C PHE A 18 0.48 -1.45 -9.61
N ILE A 19 0.11 -0.34 -8.95
CA ILE A 19 -0.92 -0.25 -7.91
C ILE A 19 -1.84 0.97 -8.20
N PRO A 20 -2.63 0.90 -9.29
CA PRO A 20 -3.37 2.06 -9.80
C PRO A 20 -4.43 2.57 -8.83
N THR A 21 -5.05 1.69 -8.06
CA THR A 21 -6.12 2.08 -7.13
C THR A 21 -5.54 2.77 -5.90
N ILE A 22 -4.39 2.31 -5.39
CA ILE A 22 -3.64 3.03 -4.35
C ILE A 22 -3.19 4.39 -4.88
N GLN A 23 -2.65 4.45 -6.11
CA GLN A 23 -2.24 5.72 -6.72
C GLN A 23 -3.40 6.71 -6.83
N TYR A 24 -4.56 6.24 -7.28
CA TYR A 24 -5.79 7.04 -7.30
C TYR A 24 -6.17 7.51 -5.89
N TYR A 25 -6.19 6.61 -4.91
CA TYR A 25 -6.49 6.94 -3.51
C TYR A 25 -5.56 8.04 -2.98
N ILE A 26 -4.24 7.91 -3.17
CA ILE A 26 -3.26 8.90 -2.69
C ILE A 26 -3.54 10.27 -3.30
N ARG A 27 -3.81 10.33 -4.60
CA ARG A 27 -4.06 11.59 -5.33
C ARG A 27 -5.37 12.26 -4.91
N SER A 28 -6.43 11.48 -4.74
CA SER A 28 -7.78 12.00 -4.52
C SER A 28 -8.11 12.23 -3.04
N TYR A 29 -7.61 11.37 -2.14
CA TYR A 29 -7.99 11.34 -0.73
C TYR A 29 -6.79 11.44 0.21
N GLY A 30 -5.69 10.75 -0.11
CA GLY A 30 -4.53 10.64 0.78
C GLY A 30 -3.77 11.95 0.98
N ASN A 31 -3.71 12.81 -0.03
CA ASN A 31 -3.04 14.12 0.06
C ASN A 31 -3.95 15.20 0.64
N SER A 32 -5.26 15.10 0.42
CA SER A 32 -6.26 16.08 0.86
C SER A 32 -6.61 15.99 2.34
N ALA A 33 -6.23 14.90 3.02
CA ALA A 33 -6.58 14.65 4.41
C ALA A 33 -5.60 15.25 5.45
N GLU A 34 -4.75 16.20 5.08
CA GLU A 34 -3.78 16.88 5.98
C GLU A 34 -2.90 15.91 6.80
N GLY A 35 -2.56 14.76 6.22
CA GLY A 35 -1.78 13.71 6.90
C GLY A 35 -2.59 12.80 7.82
N ASN A 36 -3.92 12.91 7.87
CA ASN A 36 -4.80 11.98 8.55
C ASN A 36 -5.24 10.85 7.58
N ASP A 37 -4.37 9.84 7.41
CA ASP A 37 -4.65 8.71 6.52
C ASP A 37 -5.97 7.99 6.88
N LYS A 38 -6.30 7.86 8.16
CA LYS A 38 -7.54 7.22 8.62
C LYS A 38 -8.78 7.92 8.04
N LYS A 39 -8.85 9.25 8.17
CA LYS A 39 -9.95 10.05 7.62
C LYS A 39 -10.03 9.90 6.09
N GLY A 40 -8.88 9.83 5.43
CA GLY A 40 -8.79 9.58 3.99
C GLY A 40 -9.45 8.26 3.57
N PHE A 41 -9.11 7.16 4.24
CA PHE A 41 -9.70 5.84 3.96
C PHE A 41 -11.18 5.75 4.32
N GLU A 42 -11.61 6.38 5.43
CA GLU A 42 -13.03 6.47 5.79
C GLU A 42 -13.83 7.25 4.73
N THR A 43 -13.28 8.38 4.25
CA THR A 43 -13.89 9.18 3.18
C THR A 43 -13.96 8.39 1.88
N PHE A 44 -12.87 7.76 1.46
CA PHE A 44 -12.84 6.90 0.28
C PHE A 44 -13.95 5.84 0.35
N LYS A 45 -14.09 5.15 1.49
CA LYS A 45 -15.12 4.12 1.69
C LYS A 45 -16.55 4.67 1.58
N MET A 46 -16.78 5.90 2.02
CA MET A 46 -18.11 6.53 1.98
C MET A 46 -18.54 6.94 0.57
N TYR A 47 -17.60 7.44 -0.24
CA TYR A 47 -17.91 8.06 -1.53
C TYR A 47 -17.65 7.17 -2.74
N GLU A 48 -16.78 6.17 -2.63
CA GLU A 48 -16.43 5.30 -3.75
C GLU A 48 -17.33 4.07 -3.86
N ALA A 49 -17.50 3.61 -5.10
CA ALA A 49 -18.22 2.38 -5.37
C ALA A 49 -17.56 1.19 -4.67
N HIS A 50 -18.39 0.24 -4.22
CA HIS A 50 -17.94 -0.98 -3.53
C HIS A 50 -16.86 -1.74 -4.31
N GLU A 51 -16.99 -1.82 -5.64
CA GLU A 51 -16.00 -2.45 -6.52
C GLU A 51 -14.63 -1.76 -6.47
N LYS A 52 -14.59 -0.43 -6.42
CA LYS A 52 -13.33 0.31 -6.29
C LYS A 52 -12.70 0.10 -4.91
N THR A 53 -13.53 0.02 -3.86
CA THR A 53 -13.09 -0.36 -2.51
C THR A 53 -12.50 -1.77 -2.47
N ARG A 54 -13.10 -2.74 -3.15
CA ARG A 54 -12.57 -4.11 -3.24
C ARG A 54 -11.21 -4.16 -3.94
N ARG A 55 -11.04 -3.40 -5.02
CA ARG A 55 -9.75 -3.27 -5.72
C ARG A 55 -8.68 -2.64 -4.84
N LEU A 56 -9.03 -1.57 -4.12
CA LEU A 56 -8.11 -0.93 -3.17
C LEU A 56 -7.68 -1.91 -2.07
N GLN A 57 -8.62 -2.67 -1.48
CA GLN A 57 -8.31 -3.71 -0.50
C GLN A 57 -7.37 -4.79 -1.07
N THR A 58 -7.58 -5.17 -2.34
CA THR A 58 -6.73 -6.16 -3.01
C THR A 58 -5.29 -5.64 -3.15
N GLU A 59 -5.12 -4.41 -3.65
CA GLU A 59 -3.79 -3.80 -3.78
C GLU A 59 -3.10 -3.59 -2.43
N LEU A 60 -3.85 -3.17 -1.41
CA LEU A 60 -3.33 -3.05 -0.03
C LEU A 60 -2.93 -4.42 0.55
N SER A 61 -3.62 -5.50 0.19
CA SER A 61 -3.25 -6.85 0.62
C SER A 61 -1.92 -7.30 0.02
N TRP A 62 -1.65 -6.95 -1.24
CA TRP A 62 -0.37 -7.21 -1.89
C TRP A 62 0.75 -6.43 -1.21
N LEU A 63 0.51 -5.15 -0.93
CA LEU A 63 1.45 -4.29 -0.23
C LEU A 63 1.75 -4.81 1.17
N LYS A 64 0.72 -5.17 1.94
CA LYS A 64 0.85 -5.79 3.26
C LYS A 64 1.72 -7.06 3.23
N SER A 65 1.65 -7.82 2.14
CA SER A 65 2.39 -9.08 1.98
C SER A 65 3.81 -8.87 1.43
N GLY A 66 4.29 -7.64 1.29
CA GLY A 66 5.61 -7.34 0.74
C GLY A 66 5.76 -7.70 -0.74
N ARG A 67 4.66 -7.81 -1.49
CA ARG A 67 4.66 -8.23 -2.90
C ARG A 67 4.76 -7.08 -3.90
N VAL A 68 4.89 -5.83 -3.43
CA VAL A 68 4.94 -4.63 -4.27
C VAL A 68 6.37 -4.11 -4.29
N ASP A 69 6.85 -3.77 -5.48
CA ASP A 69 8.20 -3.22 -5.67
C ASP A 69 8.39 -1.93 -4.84
N ILE A 70 9.50 -1.86 -4.09
CA ILE A 70 9.79 -0.74 -3.19
C ILE A 70 9.85 0.61 -3.93
N ASN A 71 10.34 0.63 -5.18
CA ASN A 71 10.39 1.84 -5.99
C ASN A 71 8.97 2.33 -6.34
N VAL A 72 8.05 1.39 -6.55
CA VAL A 72 6.64 1.72 -6.80
C VAL A 72 5.99 2.27 -5.54
N CYS A 73 6.27 1.69 -4.37
CA CYS A 73 5.83 2.22 -3.09
C CYS A 73 6.32 3.66 -2.86
N ASP A 74 7.62 3.90 -3.07
CA ASP A 74 8.24 5.21 -2.93
C ASP A 74 7.61 6.26 -3.86
N ASN A 75 7.35 5.89 -5.12
CA ASN A 75 6.81 6.80 -6.13
C ASN A 75 5.31 7.06 -5.96
N VAL A 76 4.54 6.07 -5.52
CA VAL A 76 3.07 6.16 -5.42
C VAL A 76 2.62 6.62 -4.04
N ILE A 77 3.14 6.02 -2.98
CA ILE A 77 2.71 6.22 -1.60
C ILE A 77 3.56 7.31 -0.93
N GLY A 78 4.84 7.37 -1.27
CA GLY A 78 5.78 8.35 -0.75
C GLY A 78 6.49 7.90 0.52
N LYS A 79 7.81 8.12 0.55
CA LYS A 79 8.73 7.75 1.65
C LYS A 79 8.29 8.26 3.03
N LYS A 80 7.66 9.43 3.08
CA LYS A 80 7.16 10.03 4.33
C LYS A 80 6.11 9.16 5.03
N ARG A 81 5.27 8.44 4.27
CA ARG A 81 4.26 7.54 4.86
C ARG A 81 4.92 6.29 5.45
N ALA A 82 5.89 5.70 4.77
CA ALA A 82 6.68 4.60 5.35
C ALA A 82 7.41 5.04 6.62
N GLN A 83 8.00 6.24 6.64
CA GLN A 83 8.65 6.78 7.85
C GLN A 83 7.65 6.98 9.00
N LYS A 84 6.49 7.58 8.73
CA LYS A 84 5.44 7.83 9.73
C LYS A 84 4.90 6.55 10.35
N TRP A 85 4.73 5.51 9.53
CA TRP A 85 4.11 4.25 9.92
C TRP A 85 5.11 3.09 10.04
N GLN A 86 6.40 3.40 10.11
CA GLN A 86 7.53 2.46 10.19
C GLN A 86 7.78 1.62 8.93
N SER A 87 6.73 1.16 8.23
CA SER A 87 6.86 0.46 6.94
C SER A 87 5.62 0.62 6.05
N TYR A 88 5.74 0.27 4.77
CA TYR A 88 4.60 0.25 3.84
C TYR A 88 3.59 -0.85 4.19
N GLU A 89 4.07 -2.00 4.66
CA GLU A 89 3.26 -3.14 5.09
C GLU A 89 2.42 -2.79 6.32
N HIS A 90 2.99 -2.05 7.27
CA HIS A 90 2.29 -1.60 8.47
C HIS A 90 1.22 -0.57 8.10
N TRP A 91 1.56 0.41 7.26
CA TRP A 91 0.57 1.36 6.73
C TRP A 91 -0.58 0.65 6.01
N ALA A 92 -0.28 -0.35 5.18
CA ALA A 92 -1.29 -1.14 4.47
C ALA A 92 -2.18 -1.94 5.43
N SER A 93 -1.62 -2.47 6.51
CA SER A 93 -2.37 -3.19 7.54
C SER A 93 -3.38 -2.29 8.25
N LEU A 94 -2.98 -1.06 8.60
CA LEU A 94 -3.85 -0.06 9.19
C LEU A 94 -4.94 0.39 8.21
N ALA A 95 -4.58 0.63 6.95
CA ALA A 95 -5.51 0.99 5.89
C ALA A 95 -6.62 -0.06 5.72
N LEU A 96 -6.26 -1.34 5.66
CA LEU A 96 -7.22 -2.45 5.58
C LEU A 96 -8.15 -2.48 6.80
N MET A 97 -7.61 -2.28 8.01
CA MET A 97 -8.41 -2.22 9.24
C MET A 97 -9.46 -1.10 9.17
N TRP A 98 -9.08 0.10 8.73
CA TRP A 98 -10.00 1.23 8.61
C TRP A 98 -11.08 1.00 7.54
N LEU A 99 -10.72 0.39 6.40
CA LEU A 99 -11.68 0.03 5.35
C LEU A 99 -12.66 -1.06 5.81
N MET A 100 -12.24 -2.00 6.66
CA MET A 100 -13.08 -3.11 7.15
C MET A 100 -13.96 -2.74 8.34
N LYS A 101 -13.62 -1.68 9.07
CA LYS A 101 -14.42 -1.24 10.22
C LYS A 101 -15.86 -0.96 9.79
N LYS A 102 -16.83 -1.63 10.42
CA LYS A 102 -18.26 -1.31 10.23
C LYS A 102 -18.51 0.10 10.76
N VAL A 103 -19.19 0.91 9.95
CA VAL A 103 -19.73 2.21 10.39
C VAL A 103 -20.88 1.93 11.35
#